data_AF-A0A5C0E0Z9-F1
#
_entry.id   AF-A0A5C0E0Z9-F1
#
_cell.length_a   1.000
_cell.length_b   1.000
_cell.length_c   1.000
_cell.angle_alpha   90.00
_cell.angle_beta   90.00
_cell.angle_gamma   90.00
#
_symmetry.space_group_name_H-M   'P 1'
#
loop_
_entity.id
_entity.type
_entity.pdbx_description
1 polymer ?
#
loop_
_entity_poly.entity_id
_entity_poly.type
_entity_poly.pdbx_seq_one_letter_code
_entity_poly.pdbx_strand_id
1 'polypeptide(L)'
;MIPMIPFLFGVIGLAIGAFAAYAAGDKNRQAAKHYKKVANELSDKYTNLDKGYHQLTDENTKKIDELNQAREVIAQNTQIIDELTSRYENIEQEYHQIADENKQHLDNLANSQQLITKNKQFISELNDKYGNLQKKYDQLTAENTTQKELIAEKTKIIDELIDKYAKLEQEYHQLATENTQYIDAFTYDSDLVDLLVAFEKESVGFAVKLHQCVISLMCEIDKETTAESIDDLKSLVEEANQFLKEIKENLIIIPDDYYETLLDETLLESVTNNHRELLLENILSVDLGRTSTKACVSREPGNVAFIPANIKQISFSDTFYHDIDKYRISLDPIDPLMDVWLVHQGSGYILGQMAAECGANLGVGQSKVEDALVKVLAAAGYFKLKDEISVVISLPFLSIYQFDREKAQLISMITGPHLFNFRGESVFLNITKVWIMPNGYGSLLWSETQPNKPITMPDLTKICLGIVDIGHQTIDMVMVDNFRFSRNSSKSEDFGMSKFYELIACDIEGADSQSLRLIAAVNKPKGERFYRPQGAWKATNLDDFIPNLTEQFSRETSSRILAWLPEGVTYVIITGGGGEFFWEDLQRLLKEHQVNAYLAAPSRQANALGQYIYGEAQLSASRAFRSEE
;
A
#
# COMPACT_ATOMS: atom_id res chain seq x y z
N MET A 1 26.45 2.63 82.37
CA MET A 1 26.42 2.67 83.85
C MET A 1 27.85 2.62 84.36
N ILE A 2 28.32 3.71 84.99
CA ILE A 2 29.26 3.86 86.12
C ILE A 2 29.82 5.30 86.01
N PRO A 3 29.09 6.33 86.47
CA PRO A 3 29.66 7.63 86.76
C PRO A 3 29.86 7.72 88.28
N MET A 4 30.77 6.94 88.85
CA MET A 4 31.01 6.99 90.30
C MET A 4 32.48 7.03 90.72
N ILE A 5 33.42 7.04 89.78
CA ILE A 5 34.86 6.99 90.09
C ILE A 5 35.49 8.38 90.33
N PRO A 6 35.11 9.49 89.64
CA PRO A 6 35.72 10.80 89.89
C PRO A 6 35.44 11.35 91.30
N PHE A 7 34.32 10.96 91.90
CA PHE A 7 33.91 11.44 93.23
C PHE A 7 34.72 10.82 94.37
N LEU A 8 35.26 9.61 94.21
CA LEU A 8 35.95 8.92 95.30
C LEU A 8 37.35 9.50 95.59
N PHE A 9 38.04 10.05 94.58
CA PHE A 9 39.41 10.58 94.75
C PHE A 9 39.47 12.07 95.12
N GLY A 10 38.44 12.86 94.79
CA GLY A 10 38.30 14.24 95.28
C GLY A 10 38.23 14.31 96.82
N VAL A 11 37.61 13.29 97.43
CA VAL A 11 37.51 13.16 98.89
C VAL A 11 38.84 12.75 99.53
N ILE A 12 39.66 11.94 98.86
CA ILE A 12 40.99 11.51 99.36
C ILE A 12 42.02 12.65 99.24
N GLY A 13 41.96 13.46 98.18
CA GLY A 13 42.84 14.62 98.01
C GLY A 13 42.65 15.72 99.09
N LEU A 14 41.39 15.99 99.47
CA LEU A 14 41.05 16.91 100.56
C LEU A 14 41.52 16.41 101.93
N ALA A 15 41.44 15.10 102.18
CA ALA A 15 41.91 14.51 103.44
C ALA A 15 43.43 14.63 103.61
N ILE A 16 44.22 14.45 102.54
CA ILE A 16 45.69 14.54 102.59
C ILE A 16 46.16 16.00 102.73
N GLY A 17 45.45 16.96 102.13
CA GLY A 17 45.73 18.40 102.30
C GLY A 17 45.54 18.89 103.74
N ALA A 18 44.55 18.37 104.46
CA ALA A 18 44.29 18.72 105.86
C ALA A 18 45.36 18.20 106.85
N PHE A 19 45.96 17.03 106.59
CA PHE A 19 47.03 16.48 107.44
C PHE A 19 48.38 17.19 107.27
N ALA A 20 48.64 17.85 106.13
CA ALA A 20 49.89 18.57 105.91
C ALA A 20 49.96 19.92 106.65
N ALA A 21 48.82 20.52 107.02
CA ALA A 21 48.74 21.83 107.67
C ALA A 21 48.97 21.80 109.19
N TYR A 22 48.99 20.62 109.84
CA TYR A 22 49.06 20.51 111.32
C TYR A 22 50.33 19.84 111.88
N ALA A 23 51.35 19.59 111.04
CA ALA A 23 52.51 18.80 111.42
C ALA A 23 53.71 19.64 111.93
N ALA A 24 53.66 20.07 113.19
CA ALA A 24 54.82 20.62 113.91
C ALA A 24 55.66 19.48 114.55
N GLY A 25 56.54 18.85 113.76
CA GLY A 25 57.52 17.87 114.27
C GLY A 25 58.18 17.03 113.17
N ASP A 26 59.50 16.83 113.25
CA ASP A 26 60.35 16.29 112.17
C ASP A 26 59.98 14.85 111.72
N LYS A 27 59.40 14.04 112.62
CA LYS A 27 58.83 12.70 112.29
C LYS A 27 57.59 12.77 111.41
N ASN A 28 56.73 13.78 111.58
CA ASN A 28 55.50 13.94 110.77
C ASN A 28 55.83 14.43 109.35
N ARG A 29 56.97 15.12 109.17
CA ARG A 29 57.46 15.57 107.86
C ARG A 29 57.91 14.41 106.97
N GLN A 30 58.46 13.34 107.55
CA GLN A 30 58.81 12.12 106.82
C GLN A 30 57.57 11.29 106.44
N ALA A 31 56.58 11.17 107.32
CA ALA A 31 55.31 10.52 107.00
C ALA A 31 54.55 11.26 105.88
N ALA A 32 54.49 12.59 105.92
CA ALA A 32 53.89 13.39 104.86
C ALA A 32 54.61 13.23 103.51
N LYS A 33 55.94 13.11 103.50
CA LYS A 33 56.72 12.80 102.28
C LYS A 33 56.39 11.40 101.74
N HIS A 34 56.23 10.40 102.63
CA HIS A 34 55.85 9.05 102.24
C HIS A 34 54.43 9.00 101.66
N TYR A 35 53.45 9.62 102.30
CA TYR A 35 52.08 9.69 101.78
C TYR A 35 51.98 10.46 100.46
N LYS A 36 52.74 11.56 100.30
CA LYS A 36 52.82 12.28 99.03
C LYS A 36 53.41 11.39 97.91
N LYS A 37 54.42 10.58 98.23
CA LYS A 37 55.00 9.63 97.26
C LYS A 37 53.99 8.57 96.84
N VAL A 38 53.28 7.96 97.80
CA VAL A 38 52.24 6.94 97.53
C VAL A 38 51.06 7.54 96.75
N ALA A 39 50.63 8.76 97.09
CA ALA A 39 49.57 9.47 96.36
C ALA A 39 49.98 9.76 94.90
N ASN A 40 51.22 10.17 94.67
CA ASN A 40 51.74 10.36 93.31
C ASN A 40 51.81 9.04 92.54
N GLU A 41 52.32 7.96 93.14
CA GLU A 41 52.37 6.64 92.49
C GLU A 41 50.97 6.09 92.15
N LEU A 42 49.98 6.31 93.03
CA LEU A 42 48.59 5.95 92.77
C LEU A 42 47.96 6.83 91.68
N SER A 43 48.24 8.14 91.69
CA SER A 43 47.80 9.05 90.63
C SER A 43 48.37 8.64 89.28
N ASP A 44 49.67 8.32 89.20
CA ASP A 44 50.31 7.88 87.96
C ASP A 44 49.73 6.55 87.46
N LYS A 45 49.50 5.59 88.36
CA LYS A 45 48.84 4.32 88.02
C LYS A 45 47.41 4.54 87.54
N TYR A 46 46.66 5.43 88.18
CA TYR A 46 45.29 5.76 87.77
C TYR A 46 45.30 6.45 86.40
N THR A 47 46.15 7.44 86.17
CA THR A 47 46.28 8.11 84.87
C THR A 47 46.68 7.14 83.77
N ASN A 48 47.56 6.17 84.05
CA ASN A 48 47.92 5.14 83.08
C ASN A 48 46.77 4.16 82.81
N LEU A 49 46.00 3.78 83.84
CA LEU A 49 44.82 2.94 83.69
C LEU A 49 43.70 3.64 82.91
N ASP A 50 43.46 4.92 83.20
CA ASP A 50 42.48 5.77 82.54
C ASP A 50 42.83 5.96 81.06
N LYS A 51 44.10 6.24 80.74
CA LYS A 51 44.62 6.23 79.36
C LYS A 51 44.42 4.89 78.67
N GLY A 52 44.73 3.79 79.36
CA GLY A 52 44.52 2.44 78.83
C GLY A 52 43.05 2.13 78.55
N TYR A 53 42.15 2.57 79.43
CA TYR A 53 40.70 2.42 79.26
C TYR A 53 40.17 3.22 78.06
N HIS A 54 40.62 4.47 77.92
CA HIS A 54 40.28 5.31 76.77
C HIS A 54 40.80 4.71 75.46
N GLN A 55 42.07 4.26 75.43
CA GLN A 55 42.62 3.60 74.25
C GLN A 55 41.83 2.34 73.87
N LEU A 56 41.45 1.51 74.85
CA LEU A 56 40.65 0.31 74.58
C LEU A 56 39.24 0.64 74.09
N THR A 57 38.67 1.75 74.58
CA THR A 57 37.37 2.25 74.13
C THR A 57 37.44 2.75 72.69
N ASP A 58 38.49 3.48 72.34
CA ASP A 58 38.73 3.97 70.97
C ASP A 58 38.97 2.80 70.00
N GLU A 59 39.79 1.81 70.40
CA GLU A 59 40.03 0.59 69.61
C GLU A 59 38.75 -0.24 69.40
N ASN A 60 37.90 -0.36 70.42
CA ASN A 60 36.62 -1.06 70.31
C ASN A 60 35.63 -0.29 69.43
N THR A 61 35.58 1.04 69.54
CA THR A 61 34.73 1.88 68.69
C THR A 61 35.12 1.72 67.23
N LYS A 62 36.43 1.75 66.93
CA LYS A 62 36.95 1.52 65.58
C LYS A 62 36.57 0.14 65.02
N LYS A 63 36.69 -0.92 65.83
CA LYS A 63 36.26 -2.28 65.42
C LYS A 63 34.76 -2.38 65.16
N ILE A 64 33.94 -1.67 65.94
CA ILE A 64 32.48 -1.62 65.74
C ILE A 64 32.17 -0.92 64.41
N ASP A 65 32.86 0.17 64.10
CA ASP A 65 32.69 0.87 62.82
C ASP A 65 33.10 0.01 61.62
N GLU A 66 34.24 -0.69 61.72
CA GLU A 66 34.69 -1.65 60.70
C GLU A 66 33.67 -2.79 60.50
N LEU A 67 33.08 -3.32 61.58
CA LEU A 67 32.04 -4.35 61.50
C LEU A 67 30.73 -3.82 60.89
N ASN A 68 30.35 -2.58 61.17
CA ASN A 68 29.17 -1.95 60.59
C ASN A 68 29.35 -1.71 59.09
N GLN A 69 30.54 -1.26 58.67
CA GLN A 69 30.89 -1.14 57.25
C GLN A 69 30.85 -2.50 56.54
N ALA A 70 31.41 -3.54 57.15
CA ALA A 70 31.36 -4.89 56.60
C ALA A 70 29.91 -5.42 56.45
N ARG A 71 29.03 -5.12 57.41
CA ARG A 71 27.59 -5.47 57.33
C ARG A 71 26.88 -4.75 56.19
N GLU A 72 27.19 -3.49 55.96
CA GLU A 72 26.62 -2.72 54.85
C GLU A 72 27.04 -3.29 53.49
N VAL A 73 28.32 -3.64 53.34
CA VAL A 73 28.82 -4.32 52.13
C VAL A 73 28.14 -5.68 51.93
N ILE A 74 27.93 -6.46 52.99
CA ILE A 74 27.21 -7.74 52.90
C ILE A 74 25.77 -7.51 52.44
N ALA A 75 25.06 -6.50 52.99
CA ALA A 75 23.69 -6.20 52.59
C ALA A 75 23.60 -5.79 51.11
N GLN A 76 24.53 -4.95 50.62
CA GLN A 76 24.62 -4.58 49.21
C GLN A 76 24.88 -5.80 48.32
N ASN A 77 25.81 -6.67 48.72
CA ASN A 77 26.11 -7.89 47.96
C ASN A 77 24.91 -8.85 47.90
N THR A 78 24.14 -8.99 49.00
CA THR A 78 22.91 -9.79 49.00
C THR A 78 21.89 -9.23 48.01
N GLN A 79 21.68 -7.91 48.00
CA GLN A 79 20.77 -7.27 47.03
C GLN A 79 21.21 -7.53 45.58
N ILE A 80 22.51 -7.43 45.29
CA ILE A 80 23.06 -7.72 43.96
C ILE A 80 22.81 -9.19 43.57
N ILE A 81 22.96 -10.13 44.51
CA ILE A 81 22.69 -11.55 44.27
C ILE A 81 21.21 -11.79 43.96
N ASP A 82 20.30 -11.14 44.68
CA ASP A 82 18.86 -11.26 44.45
C ASP A 82 18.47 -10.70 43.06
N GLU A 83 19.03 -9.54 42.68
CA GLU A 83 18.84 -8.94 41.36
C GLU A 83 19.39 -9.84 40.23
N LEU A 84 20.57 -10.44 40.42
CA LEU A 84 21.15 -11.38 39.46
C LEU A 84 20.33 -12.66 39.33
N THR A 85 19.79 -13.17 40.45
CA THR A 85 18.94 -14.37 40.46
C THR A 85 17.64 -14.11 39.69
N SER A 86 16.98 -12.98 39.94
CA SER A 86 15.77 -12.59 39.19
C SER A 86 16.05 -12.41 37.69
N ARG A 87 17.20 -11.81 37.32
CA ARG A 87 17.61 -11.72 35.92
C ARG A 87 17.83 -13.08 35.28
N TYR A 88 18.45 -14.02 36.00
CA TYR A 88 18.67 -15.38 35.52
C TYR A 88 17.33 -16.11 35.26
N GLU A 89 16.39 -16.02 36.19
CA GLU A 89 15.05 -16.62 36.02
C GLU A 89 14.30 -16.04 34.82
N ASN A 90 14.38 -14.72 34.59
CA ASN A 90 13.79 -14.09 33.41
C ASN A 90 14.44 -14.59 32.10
N ILE A 91 15.77 -14.70 32.06
CA ILE A 91 16.49 -15.24 30.89
C ILE A 91 16.10 -16.71 30.63
N GLU A 92 15.92 -17.51 31.68
CA GLU A 92 15.48 -18.90 31.54
C GLU A 92 14.06 -19.00 30.97
N GLN A 93 13.14 -18.12 31.40
CA GLN A 93 11.80 -18.03 30.83
C GLN A 93 11.82 -17.60 29.35
N GLU A 94 12.60 -16.58 29.01
CA GLU A 94 12.79 -16.14 27.62
C GLU A 94 13.35 -17.28 26.75
N TYR A 95 14.33 -18.04 27.27
CA TYR A 95 14.89 -19.19 26.56
C TYR A 95 13.83 -20.26 26.28
N HIS A 96 12.98 -20.58 27.26
CA HIS A 96 11.87 -21.52 27.07
C HIS A 96 10.85 -21.04 26.05
N GLN A 97 10.48 -19.75 26.08
CA GLN A 97 9.59 -19.16 25.10
C GLN A 97 10.16 -19.26 23.68
N ILE A 98 11.44 -18.90 23.49
CA ILE A 98 12.13 -19.01 22.20
C ILE A 98 12.18 -20.47 21.71
N ALA A 99 12.36 -21.43 22.62
CA ALA A 99 12.36 -22.84 22.26
C ALA A 99 10.98 -23.32 21.74
N ASP A 100 9.90 -22.88 22.37
CA ASP A 100 8.53 -23.19 21.95
C ASP A 100 8.17 -22.53 20.61
N GLU A 101 8.55 -21.26 20.42
CA GLU A 101 8.40 -20.54 19.15
C GLU A 101 9.15 -21.25 18.01
N ASN A 102 10.39 -21.67 18.25
CA ASN A 102 11.19 -22.43 17.27
C ASN A 102 10.53 -23.77 16.92
N LYS A 103 9.93 -24.46 17.89
CA LYS A 103 9.19 -25.69 17.63
C LYS A 103 7.97 -25.44 16.74
N GLN A 104 7.21 -24.39 17.01
CA GLN A 104 6.09 -23.99 16.16
C GLN A 104 6.53 -23.63 14.74
N HIS A 105 7.66 -22.94 14.58
CA HIS A 105 8.23 -22.65 13.27
C HIS A 105 8.63 -23.92 12.49
N LEU A 106 9.18 -24.93 13.17
CA LEU A 106 9.51 -26.22 12.55
C LEU A 106 8.24 -26.96 12.08
N ASP A 107 7.18 -26.96 12.88
CA ASP A 107 5.89 -27.56 12.48
C ASP A 107 5.27 -26.84 11.27
N ASN A 108 5.33 -25.50 11.25
CA ASN A 108 4.89 -24.70 10.11
C ASN A 108 5.71 -24.97 8.84
N LEU A 109 7.02 -25.18 8.99
CA LEU A 109 7.91 -25.54 7.88
C LEU A 109 7.56 -26.91 7.31
N ALA A 110 7.28 -27.90 8.16
CA ALA A 110 6.85 -29.23 7.74
C ALA A 110 5.52 -29.18 6.96
N ASN A 111 4.54 -28.41 7.46
CA ASN A 111 3.26 -28.19 6.77
C ASN A 111 3.45 -27.53 5.40
N SER A 112 4.34 -26.53 5.32
CA SER A 112 4.67 -25.85 4.06
C SER A 112 5.31 -26.80 3.05
N GLN A 113 6.21 -27.70 3.48
CA GLN A 113 6.81 -28.72 2.61
C GLN A 113 5.78 -29.73 2.09
N GLN A 114 4.79 -30.10 2.91
CA GLN A 114 3.69 -30.95 2.47
C GLN A 114 2.84 -30.26 1.39
N LEU A 115 2.55 -28.97 1.56
CA LEU A 115 1.81 -28.18 0.57
C LEU A 115 2.58 -28.04 -0.74
N ILE A 116 3.89 -27.79 -0.68
CA ILE A 116 4.76 -27.75 -1.87
C ILE A 116 4.71 -29.09 -2.62
N THR A 117 4.71 -30.21 -1.90
CA THR A 117 4.63 -31.55 -2.52
C THR A 117 3.29 -31.75 -3.23
N LYS A 118 2.16 -31.35 -2.60
CA LYS A 118 0.84 -31.39 -3.24
C LYS A 118 0.76 -30.51 -4.48
N ASN A 119 1.32 -29.30 -4.42
CA ASN A 119 1.34 -28.38 -5.56
C ASN A 119 2.18 -28.94 -6.73
N LYS A 120 3.31 -29.58 -6.45
CA LYS A 120 4.12 -30.26 -7.48
C LYS A 120 3.34 -31.36 -8.17
N GLN A 121 2.58 -32.16 -7.42
CA GLN A 121 1.72 -33.19 -7.98
C GLN A 121 0.64 -32.58 -8.88
N PHE A 122 -0.04 -31.52 -8.41
CA PHE A 122 -1.08 -30.83 -9.17
C PHE A 122 -0.53 -30.22 -10.49
N ILE A 123 0.67 -29.62 -10.45
CA ILE A 123 1.34 -29.10 -11.66
C ILE A 123 1.63 -30.22 -12.66
N SER A 124 2.06 -31.41 -12.18
CA SER A 124 2.26 -32.56 -13.06
C SER A 124 0.97 -32.98 -13.75
N GLU A 125 -0.14 -33.05 -13.01
CA GLU A 125 -1.46 -33.40 -13.56
C GLU A 125 -1.95 -32.37 -14.60
N LEU A 126 -1.68 -31.08 -14.36
CA LEU A 126 -1.99 -30.02 -15.33
C LEU A 126 -1.15 -30.13 -16.60
N ASN A 127 0.14 -30.42 -16.49
CA ASN A 127 1.02 -30.60 -17.64
C ASN A 127 0.57 -31.79 -18.50
N ASP A 128 0.15 -32.89 -17.87
CA ASP A 128 -0.38 -34.05 -18.59
C ASP A 128 -1.68 -33.70 -19.34
N LYS A 129 -2.59 -32.95 -18.71
CA LYS A 129 -3.81 -32.45 -19.36
C LYS A 129 -3.50 -31.53 -20.54
N TYR A 130 -2.56 -30.60 -20.36
CA TYR A 130 -2.12 -29.69 -21.42
C TYR A 130 -1.51 -30.45 -22.60
N GLY A 131 -0.64 -31.43 -22.34
CA GLY A 131 -0.06 -32.27 -23.38
C GLY A 131 -1.11 -33.05 -24.19
N ASN A 132 -2.18 -33.53 -23.53
CA ASN A 132 -3.30 -34.18 -24.22
C ASN A 132 -4.12 -33.19 -25.06
N LEU A 133 -4.32 -31.96 -24.56
CA LEU A 133 -5.03 -30.92 -25.30
C LEU A 133 -4.24 -30.47 -26.53
N GLN A 134 -2.92 -30.35 -26.43
CA GLN A 134 -2.03 -30.03 -27.55
C GLN A 134 -2.12 -31.10 -28.64
N LYS A 135 -2.06 -32.38 -28.28
CA LYS A 135 -2.23 -33.48 -29.25
C LYS A 135 -3.58 -33.40 -29.98
N LYS A 136 -4.66 -33.05 -29.26
CA LYS A 136 -5.99 -32.87 -29.87
C LYS A 136 -6.02 -31.67 -30.82
N TYR A 137 -5.37 -30.57 -30.46
CA TYR A 137 -5.24 -29.40 -31.32
C TYR A 137 -4.46 -29.71 -32.61
N ASP A 138 -3.35 -30.43 -32.49
CA ASP A 138 -2.53 -30.84 -33.65
C ASP A 138 -3.35 -31.77 -34.58
N GLN A 139 -4.14 -32.69 -34.02
CA GLN A 139 -5.05 -33.55 -34.78
C GLN A 139 -6.10 -32.72 -35.54
N LEU A 140 -6.79 -31.80 -34.86
CA LEU A 140 -7.79 -30.94 -35.50
C LEU A 140 -7.18 -30.06 -36.60
N THR A 141 -5.95 -29.59 -36.41
CA THR A 141 -5.23 -28.80 -37.40
C THR A 141 -4.93 -29.63 -38.67
N ALA A 142 -4.54 -30.89 -38.51
CA ALA A 142 -4.34 -31.81 -39.63
C ALA A 142 -5.65 -32.14 -40.37
N GLU A 143 -6.75 -32.36 -39.65
CA GLU A 143 -8.08 -32.58 -40.22
C GLU A 143 -8.54 -31.35 -41.03
N ASN A 144 -8.35 -30.15 -40.49
CA ASN A 144 -8.73 -28.90 -41.16
C ASN A 144 -7.90 -28.64 -42.42
N THR A 145 -6.61 -29.02 -42.40
CA THR A 145 -5.74 -28.96 -43.60
C THR A 145 -6.25 -29.90 -44.70
N THR A 146 -6.65 -31.12 -44.33
CA THR A 146 -7.25 -32.10 -45.27
C THR A 146 -8.56 -31.57 -45.86
N GLN A 147 -9.39 -30.92 -45.04
CA GLN A 147 -10.64 -30.31 -45.52
C GLN A 147 -10.39 -29.17 -46.53
N LYS A 148 -9.36 -28.34 -46.31
CA LYS A 148 -8.99 -27.28 -47.25
C LYS A 148 -8.56 -27.83 -48.60
N GLU A 149 -7.80 -28.92 -48.63
CA GLU A 149 -7.41 -29.60 -49.88
C GLU A 149 -8.64 -30.13 -50.64
N LEU A 150 -9.60 -30.73 -49.93
CA LEU A 150 -10.85 -31.20 -50.54
C LEU A 150 -11.69 -30.04 -51.10
N ILE A 151 -11.73 -28.91 -50.40
CA ILE A 151 -12.42 -27.71 -50.89
C ILE A 151 -11.75 -27.22 -52.18
N ALA A 152 -10.42 -27.14 -52.21
CA ALA A 152 -9.68 -26.72 -53.40
C ALA A 152 -9.93 -27.65 -54.60
N GLU A 153 -9.99 -28.97 -54.38
CA GLU A 153 -10.33 -29.95 -55.42
C GLU A 153 -11.76 -29.72 -55.96
N LYS A 154 -12.73 -29.50 -55.07
CA LYS A 154 -14.11 -29.21 -55.46
C LYS A 154 -14.24 -27.90 -56.23
N THR A 155 -13.52 -26.85 -55.82
CA THR A 155 -13.48 -25.57 -56.54
C THR A 155 -12.99 -25.77 -57.97
N LYS A 156 -11.92 -26.56 -58.17
CA LYS A 156 -11.42 -26.89 -59.51
C LYS A 156 -12.47 -27.59 -60.38
N ILE A 157 -13.24 -28.53 -59.81
CA ILE A 157 -14.33 -29.20 -60.53
C ILE A 157 -15.43 -28.21 -60.92
N ILE A 158 -15.76 -27.26 -60.04
CA ILE A 158 -16.73 -26.19 -60.32
C ILE A 158 -16.25 -25.33 -61.49
N ASP A 159 -14.99 -24.92 -61.50
CA ASP A 159 -14.40 -24.12 -62.59
C ASP A 159 -14.47 -24.88 -63.93
N GLU A 160 -14.16 -26.18 -63.94
CA GLU A 160 -14.29 -27.04 -65.13
C GLU A 160 -15.74 -27.15 -65.64
N LEU A 161 -16.73 -27.12 -64.73
CA LEU A 161 -18.14 -27.13 -65.08
C LEU A 161 -18.60 -25.77 -65.64
N ILE A 162 -18.12 -24.67 -65.07
CA ILE A 162 -18.37 -23.30 -65.57
C ILE A 162 -17.85 -23.18 -67.00
N ASP A 163 -16.63 -23.64 -67.28
CA ASP A 163 -16.04 -23.63 -68.63
C ASP A 163 -16.85 -24.47 -69.63
N LYS A 164 -17.36 -25.64 -69.21
CA LYS A 164 -18.24 -26.47 -70.05
C LYS A 164 -19.57 -25.79 -70.32
N TYR A 165 -20.16 -25.15 -69.31
CA TYR A 165 -21.41 -24.43 -69.45
C TYR A 165 -21.27 -23.25 -70.43
N ALA A 166 -20.20 -22.46 -70.30
CA ALA A 166 -19.90 -21.36 -71.22
C ALA A 166 -19.76 -21.82 -72.68
N LYS A 167 -19.17 -23.01 -72.93
CA LYS A 167 -19.12 -23.60 -74.29
C LYS A 167 -20.50 -24.00 -74.80
N LEU A 168 -21.31 -24.63 -73.97
CA LEU A 168 -22.69 -25.00 -74.31
C LEU A 168 -23.53 -23.76 -74.63
N GLU A 169 -23.36 -22.68 -73.87
CA GLU A 169 -24.04 -21.41 -74.10
C GLU A 169 -23.65 -20.78 -75.45
N GLN A 170 -22.36 -20.85 -75.82
CA GLN A 170 -21.89 -20.44 -77.14
C GLN A 170 -22.49 -21.29 -78.27
N GLU A 171 -22.51 -22.62 -78.12
CA GLU A 171 -23.16 -23.52 -79.09
C GLU A 171 -24.65 -23.22 -79.24
N TYR A 172 -25.34 -22.97 -78.12
CA TYR A 172 -26.75 -22.58 -78.12
C TYR A 172 -26.97 -21.25 -78.85
N HIS A 173 -26.12 -20.24 -78.61
CA HIS A 173 -26.20 -18.96 -79.33
C HIS A 173 -25.96 -19.11 -80.83
N GLN A 174 -25.03 -19.98 -81.23
CA GLN A 174 -24.79 -20.29 -82.63
C GLN A 174 -26.02 -20.96 -83.27
N LEU A 175 -26.58 -21.98 -82.63
CA LEU A 175 -27.81 -22.65 -83.08
C LEU A 175 -29.01 -21.72 -83.12
N ALA A 176 -29.15 -20.82 -82.14
CA ALA A 176 -30.19 -19.80 -82.13
C ALA A 176 -30.05 -18.87 -83.34
N THR A 177 -28.83 -18.42 -83.65
CA THR A 177 -28.53 -17.58 -84.82
C THR A 177 -28.84 -18.31 -86.14
N GLU A 178 -28.46 -19.59 -86.24
CA GLU A 178 -28.78 -20.45 -87.39
C GLU A 178 -30.31 -20.64 -87.53
N ASN A 179 -31.03 -20.85 -86.42
CA ASN A 179 -32.49 -20.94 -86.41
C ASN A 179 -33.17 -19.61 -86.79
N THR A 180 -32.65 -18.46 -86.36
CA THR A 180 -33.16 -17.14 -86.79
C THR A 180 -33.02 -16.98 -88.31
N GLN A 181 -31.91 -17.43 -88.91
CA GLN A 181 -31.74 -17.45 -90.37
C GLN A 181 -32.73 -18.41 -91.08
N TYR A 182 -33.14 -19.50 -90.44
CA TYR A 182 -34.18 -20.40 -90.95
C TYR A 182 -35.59 -19.83 -90.78
N ILE A 183 -35.84 -19.05 -89.73
CA ILE A 183 -37.12 -18.36 -89.46
C ILE A 183 -37.31 -17.19 -90.44
N ASP A 184 -36.25 -16.46 -90.81
CA ASP A 184 -36.28 -15.42 -91.85
C ASP A 184 -36.65 -15.97 -93.25
N ALA A 185 -36.54 -17.29 -93.47
CA ALA A 185 -36.97 -17.96 -94.70
C ALA A 185 -38.46 -18.39 -94.70
N PHE A 186 -39.16 -18.24 -93.58
CA PHE A 186 -40.58 -18.57 -93.44
C PHE A 186 -41.38 -17.32 -93.05
N THR A 187 -42.08 -16.73 -94.01
CA THR A 187 -43.10 -15.71 -93.75
C THR A 187 -44.21 -16.27 -92.87
N TYR A 188 -44.14 -16.00 -91.57
CA TYR A 188 -45.27 -16.00 -90.65
C TYR A 188 -45.09 -14.84 -89.65
N ASP A 189 -46.09 -13.97 -89.63
CA ASP A 189 -46.39 -12.89 -88.67
C ASP A 189 -45.22 -12.37 -87.80
N SER A 190 -44.46 -11.39 -88.32
CA SER A 190 -43.22 -10.85 -87.73
C SER A 190 -43.41 -10.13 -86.39
N ASP A 191 -44.63 -9.68 -86.08
CA ASP A 191 -44.84 -8.75 -84.96
C ASP A 191 -44.74 -9.44 -83.57
N LEU A 192 -44.89 -10.77 -83.49
CA LEU A 192 -44.89 -11.52 -82.23
C LEU A 192 -43.50 -12.07 -81.87
N VAL A 193 -42.70 -12.42 -82.89
CA VAL A 193 -41.33 -12.93 -82.71
C VAL A 193 -40.37 -11.80 -82.36
N ASP A 194 -40.51 -10.65 -83.01
CA ASP A 194 -39.71 -9.46 -82.69
C ASP A 194 -39.98 -8.95 -81.26
N LEU A 195 -41.23 -9.08 -80.79
CA LEU A 195 -41.61 -8.70 -79.42
C LEU A 195 -40.99 -9.65 -78.36
N LEU A 196 -40.97 -10.95 -78.64
CA LEU A 196 -40.39 -11.97 -77.75
C LEU A 196 -38.86 -11.85 -77.68
N VAL A 197 -38.19 -11.65 -78.81
CA VAL A 197 -36.73 -11.45 -78.85
C VAL A 197 -36.33 -10.13 -78.20
N ALA A 198 -37.12 -9.06 -78.35
CA ALA A 198 -36.88 -7.80 -77.65
C ALA A 198 -37.04 -7.94 -76.12
N PHE A 199 -38.09 -8.64 -75.67
CA PHE A 199 -38.36 -8.86 -74.25
C PHE A 199 -37.27 -9.72 -73.57
N GLU A 200 -36.82 -10.78 -74.25
CA GLU A 200 -35.77 -11.66 -73.72
C GLU A 200 -34.42 -10.92 -73.61
N LYS A 201 -34.09 -10.07 -74.59
CA LYS A 201 -32.87 -9.26 -74.61
C LYS A 201 -32.86 -8.15 -73.56
N GLU A 202 -34.02 -7.52 -73.30
CA GLU A 202 -34.15 -6.56 -72.19
C GLU A 202 -34.08 -7.24 -70.82
N SER A 203 -34.67 -8.43 -70.67
CA SER A 203 -34.67 -9.19 -69.42
C SER A 203 -33.26 -9.65 -69.03
N VAL A 204 -32.47 -10.16 -69.98
CA VAL A 204 -31.06 -10.52 -69.75
C VAL A 204 -30.20 -9.28 -69.49
N GLY A 205 -30.44 -8.18 -70.22
CA GLY A 205 -29.74 -6.91 -70.00
C GLY A 205 -30.00 -6.30 -68.62
N PHE A 206 -31.21 -6.47 -68.09
CA PHE A 206 -31.57 -6.06 -66.74
C PHE A 206 -30.88 -6.92 -65.67
N ALA A 207 -30.90 -8.24 -65.83
CA ALA A 207 -30.24 -9.17 -64.88
C ALA A 207 -28.73 -8.93 -64.76
N VAL A 208 -28.05 -8.64 -65.87
CA VAL A 208 -26.61 -8.32 -65.87
C VAL A 208 -26.31 -7.00 -65.14
N LYS A 209 -27.11 -5.95 -65.38
CA LYS A 209 -26.94 -4.66 -64.69
C LYS A 209 -27.19 -4.78 -63.19
N LEU A 210 -28.20 -5.55 -62.80
CA LEU A 210 -28.51 -5.79 -61.39
C LEU A 210 -27.35 -6.50 -60.68
N HIS A 211 -26.79 -7.56 -61.28
CA HIS A 211 -25.61 -8.23 -60.73
C HIS A 211 -24.39 -7.30 -60.63
N GLN A 212 -24.15 -6.45 -61.63
CA GLN A 212 -23.02 -5.53 -61.64
C GLN A 212 -23.13 -4.46 -60.53
N CYS A 213 -24.36 -3.98 -60.26
CA CYS A 213 -24.64 -3.04 -59.17
C CYS A 213 -24.42 -3.69 -57.80
N VAL A 214 -24.93 -4.90 -57.57
CA VAL A 214 -24.76 -5.62 -56.31
C VAL A 214 -23.28 -5.91 -56.03
N ILE A 215 -22.51 -6.34 -57.05
CA ILE A 215 -21.07 -6.59 -56.90
C ILE A 215 -20.29 -5.31 -56.57
N SER A 216 -20.62 -4.18 -57.23
CA SER A 216 -19.95 -2.90 -56.94
C SER A 216 -20.22 -2.43 -55.51
N LEU A 217 -21.47 -2.57 -55.04
CA LEU A 217 -21.86 -2.16 -53.70
C LEU A 217 -21.22 -3.06 -52.62
N MET A 218 -21.15 -4.37 -52.85
CA MET A 218 -20.42 -5.29 -51.96
C MET A 218 -18.92 -4.95 -51.89
N CYS A 219 -18.30 -4.55 -53.00
CA CYS A 219 -16.91 -4.11 -53.03
C CYS A 219 -16.67 -2.77 -52.34
N GLU A 220 -17.68 -1.90 -52.25
CA GLU A 220 -17.61 -0.64 -51.49
C GLU A 220 -17.73 -0.89 -49.99
N ILE A 221 -18.64 -1.77 -49.57
CA ILE A 221 -18.78 -2.21 -48.18
C ILE A 221 -17.49 -2.89 -47.68
N ASP A 222 -16.87 -3.76 -48.49
CA ASP A 222 -15.58 -4.40 -48.14
C ASP A 222 -14.41 -3.39 -47.97
N LYS A 223 -14.50 -2.20 -48.56
CA LYS A 223 -13.45 -1.17 -48.49
C LYS A 223 -13.65 -0.20 -47.32
N GLU A 224 -14.89 0.22 -47.10
CA GLU A 224 -15.26 1.16 -46.04
C GLU A 224 -16.73 0.98 -45.69
N THR A 225 -17.01 0.13 -44.69
CA THR A 225 -18.36 -0.10 -44.20
C THR A 225 -18.91 1.19 -43.57
N THR A 226 -19.93 1.78 -44.18
CA THR A 226 -20.64 2.94 -43.62
C THR A 226 -22.13 2.63 -43.45
N ALA A 227 -22.79 3.29 -42.49
CA ALA A 227 -24.23 3.15 -42.31
C ALA A 227 -25.02 3.49 -43.59
N GLU A 228 -24.55 4.48 -44.36
CA GLU A 228 -25.12 4.87 -45.66
C GLU A 228 -24.98 3.74 -46.70
N SER A 229 -23.78 3.15 -46.85
CA SER A 229 -23.57 2.02 -47.76
C SER A 229 -24.38 0.76 -47.41
N ILE A 230 -24.64 0.52 -46.11
CA ILE A 230 -25.46 -0.60 -45.64
C ILE A 230 -26.94 -0.36 -45.98
N ASP A 231 -27.44 0.86 -45.79
CA ASP A 231 -28.83 1.21 -46.12
C ASP A 231 -29.06 1.21 -47.64
N ASP A 232 -28.08 1.64 -48.43
CA ASP A 232 -28.11 1.54 -49.90
C ASP A 232 -28.20 0.08 -50.36
N LEU A 233 -27.47 -0.84 -49.71
CA LEU A 233 -27.55 -2.27 -50.01
C LEU A 233 -28.93 -2.84 -49.69
N LYS A 234 -29.50 -2.49 -48.54
CA LYS A 234 -30.85 -2.90 -48.16
C LYS A 234 -31.89 -2.44 -49.19
N SER A 235 -31.86 -1.15 -49.55
CA SER A 235 -32.79 -0.57 -50.52
C SER A 235 -32.68 -1.26 -51.88
N LEU A 236 -31.45 -1.52 -52.35
CA LEU A 236 -31.21 -2.18 -53.63
C LEU A 236 -31.75 -3.63 -53.64
N VAL A 237 -31.56 -4.37 -52.55
CA VAL A 237 -32.05 -5.76 -52.42
C VAL A 237 -33.58 -5.79 -52.35
N GLU A 238 -34.21 -4.83 -51.68
CA GLU A 238 -35.66 -4.69 -51.63
C GLU A 238 -36.26 -4.40 -53.01
N GLU A 239 -35.69 -3.45 -53.75
CA GLU A 239 -36.10 -3.11 -55.11
C GLU A 239 -35.92 -4.30 -56.08
N ALA A 240 -34.79 -5.00 -55.98
CA ALA A 240 -34.52 -6.21 -56.73
C ALA A 240 -35.56 -7.30 -56.45
N ASN A 241 -35.87 -7.53 -55.17
CA ASN A 241 -36.86 -8.52 -54.75
C ASN A 241 -38.28 -8.17 -55.17
N GLN A 242 -38.62 -6.87 -55.23
CA GLN A 242 -39.91 -6.43 -55.76
C GLN A 242 -40.05 -6.79 -57.24
N PHE A 243 -39.02 -6.55 -58.05
CA PHE A 243 -39.00 -6.94 -59.46
C PHE A 243 -39.05 -8.47 -59.65
N LEU A 244 -38.23 -9.22 -58.92
CA LEU A 244 -38.20 -10.69 -58.96
C LEU A 244 -39.57 -11.30 -58.63
N LYS A 245 -40.30 -10.69 -57.69
CA LYS A 245 -41.66 -11.08 -57.34
C LYS A 245 -42.66 -10.88 -58.47
N GLU A 246 -42.54 -9.81 -59.26
CA GLU A 246 -43.43 -9.54 -60.40
C GLU A 246 -43.24 -10.56 -61.53
N ILE A 247 -42.01 -11.04 -61.73
CA ILE A 247 -41.68 -12.07 -62.72
C ILE A 247 -41.80 -13.52 -62.17
N LYS A 248 -42.20 -13.68 -60.91
CA LYS A 248 -42.36 -14.97 -60.19
C LYS A 248 -41.07 -15.79 -60.05
N GLU A 249 -39.95 -15.11 -59.88
CA GLU A 249 -38.65 -15.72 -59.61
C GLU A 249 -38.33 -15.78 -58.11
N ASN A 250 -37.27 -16.52 -57.77
CA ASN A 250 -36.79 -16.64 -56.39
C ASN A 250 -36.25 -15.30 -55.88
N LEU A 251 -36.58 -14.96 -54.64
CA LEU A 251 -36.09 -13.74 -53.97
C LEU A 251 -34.64 -13.95 -53.51
N ILE A 252 -33.88 -12.86 -53.49
CA ILE A 252 -32.58 -12.74 -52.84
C ILE A 252 -32.81 -12.84 -51.33
N ILE A 253 -32.28 -13.90 -50.71
CA ILE A 253 -32.36 -14.13 -49.27
C ILE A 253 -31.04 -13.69 -48.64
N ILE A 254 -31.12 -12.68 -47.77
CA ILE A 254 -30.00 -12.25 -46.92
C ILE A 254 -30.33 -12.68 -45.49
N PRO A 255 -29.39 -13.29 -44.74
CA PRO A 255 -29.61 -13.63 -43.34
C PRO A 255 -30.03 -12.39 -42.51
N ASP A 256 -31.00 -12.56 -41.61
CA ASP A 256 -31.59 -11.46 -40.84
C ASP A 256 -30.54 -10.72 -39.97
N ASP A 257 -29.46 -11.39 -39.59
CA ASP A 257 -28.36 -10.89 -38.76
C ASP A 257 -27.21 -10.25 -39.55
N TYR A 258 -27.22 -10.36 -40.88
CA TYR A 258 -26.12 -9.90 -41.74
C TYR A 258 -25.88 -8.39 -41.62
N TYR A 259 -26.97 -7.61 -41.64
CA TYR A 259 -26.89 -6.16 -41.53
C TYR A 259 -26.51 -5.69 -40.12
N GLU A 260 -26.98 -6.40 -39.07
CA GLU A 260 -26.64 -6.09 -37.69
C GLU A 260 -25.15 -6.33 -37.42
N THR A 261 -24.60 -7.40 -38.00
CA THR A 261 -23.17 -7.75 -37.87
C THR A 261 -22.25 -6.68 -38.47
N LEU A 262 -22.59 -6.15 -39.66
CA LEU A 262 -21.83 -5.08 -40.32
C LEU A 262 -21.88 -3.75 -39.54
N LEU A 263 -23.03 -3.43 -38.93
CA LEU A 263 -23.22 -2.25 -38.07
C LEU A 263 -22.40 -2.33 -36.78
N ASP A 264 -22.31 -3.52 -36.16
CA ASP A 264 -21.49 -3.77 -34.97
C ASP A 264 -20.00 -3.59 -35.25
N GLU A 265 -19.51 -4.04 -36.42
CA GLU A 265 -18.11 -3.82 -36.84
C GLU A 265 -17.80 -2.32 -37.04
N THR A 266 -18.74 -1.54 -37.56
CA THR A 266 -18.59 -0.08 -37.75
C THR A 266 -18.54 0.68 -36.42
N LEU A 267 -19.32 0.21 -35.43
CA LEU A 267 -19.30 0.72 -34.06
C LEU A 267 -17.96 0.39 -33.36
N LEU A 268 -17.39 -0.77 -33.63
CA LEU A 268 -16.10 -1.18 -33.07
C LEU A 268 -14.92 -0.33 -33.60
N GLU A 269 -14.92 0.00 -34.91
CA GLU A 269 -13.88 0.83 -35.54
C GLU A 269 -13.99 2.32 -35.17
N SER A 270 -15.20 2.87 -35.05
CA SER A 270 -15.41 4.25 -34.60
C SER A 270 -15.06 4.48 -33.13
N VAL A 271 -15.21 3.44 -32.28
CA VAL A 271 -14.74 3.45 -30.89
C VAL A 271 -13.20 3.36 -30.82
N THR A 272 -12.56 2.59 -31.68
CA THR A 272 -11.08 2.45 -31.67
C THR A 272 -10.36 3.68 -32.22
N ASN A 273 -10.93 4.40 -33.19
CA ASN A 273 -10.29 5.60 -33.76
C ASN A 273 -10.44 6.85 -32.89
N ASN A 274 -11.53 7.01 -32.14
CA ASN A 274 -11.67 8.10 -31.17
C ASN A 274 -10.77 7.94 -29.92
N HIS A 275 -10.26 6.72 -29.66
CA HIS A 275 -9.37 6.44 -28.53
C HIS A 275 -7.89 6.84 -28.77
N ARG A 276 -7.48 7.16 -30.00
CA ARG A 276 -6.07 7.48 -30.32
C ARG A 276 -5.67 8.95 -30.12
N GLU A 277 -6.62 9.89 -30.15
CA GLU A 277 -6.33 11.33 -30.04
C GLU A 277 -6.48 11.93 -28.63
N LEU A 278 -6.89 11.13 -27.63
CA LEU A 278 -7.10 11.54 -26.24
C LEU A 278 -6.17 10.86 -25.22
N LEU A 279 -4.99 10.38 -25.64
CA LEU A 279 -3.96 9.77 -24.75
C LEU A 279 -3.29 10.82 -23.82
N LEU A 280 -4.09 11.48 -22.98
CA LEU A 280 -3.72 11.74 -21.60
C LEU A 280 -3.50 10.36 -20.96
N GLU A 281 -2.25 9.91 -20.92
CA GLU A 281 -1.89 8.62 -20.36
C GLU A 281 -2.41 8.53 -18.91
N ASN A 282 -3.25 7.54 -18.65
CA ASN A 282 -3.91 7.33 -17.36
C ASN A 282 -2.87 6.95 -16.29
N ILE A 283 -2.34 7.93 -15.57
CA ILE A 283 -1.48 7.71 -14.40
C ILE A 283 -2.35 7.65 -13.16
N LEU A 284 -2.21 6.58 -12.39
CA LEU A 284 -2.78 6.44 -11.05
C LEU A 284 -1.66 6.51 -10.01
N SER A 285 -1.69 7.55 -9.17
CA SER A 285 -0.87 7.62 -7.97
C SER A 285 -1.58 6.94 -6.81
N VAL A 286 -0.88 6.11 -6.03
CA VAL A 286 -1.43 5.44 -4.85
C VAL A 286 -0.42 5.42 -3.69
N ASP A 287 -0.64 6.27 -2.69
CA ASP A 287 0.04 6.24 -1.39
C ASP A 287 -0.71 5.29 -0.43
N LEU A 288 -0.10 4.14 -0.15
CA LEU A 288 -0.64 3.07 0.69
C LEU A 288 -0.55 3.44 2.18
N GLY A 289 -1.34 4.42 2.61
CA GLY A 289 -1.46 4.79 4.03
C GLY A 289 -2.22 3.73 4.85
N ARG A 290 -1.91 3.65 6.15
CA ARG A 290 -2.55 2.69 7.08
C ARG A 290 -3.91 3.12 7.57
N THR A 291 -4.16 4.43 7.71
CA THR A 291 -5.51 4.96 8.01
C THR A 291 -6.32 5.14 6.72
N SER A 292 -5.68 5.69 5.68
CA SER A 292 -6.29 5.88 4.38
C SER A 292 -5.27 5.76 3.26
N THR A 293 -5.67 5.06 2.21
CA THR A 293 -5.03 5.08 0.91
C THR A 293 -5.33 6.43 0.26
N LYS A 294 -4.28 7.15 -0.14
CA LYS A 294 -4.42 8.42 -0.84
C LYS A 294 -4.12 8.20 -2.31
N ALA A 295 -5.05 8.56 -3.18
CA ALA A 295 -4.90 8.33 -4.59
C ALA A 295 -5.31 9.55 -5.42
N CYS A 296 -4.65 9.75 -6.56
CA CYS A 296 -5.02 10.81 -7.49
C CYS A 296 -4.62 10.46 -8.93
N VAL A 297 -5.27 11.16 -9.86
CA VAL A 297 -5.07 11.07 -11.31
C VAL A 297 -4.77 12.44 -11.94
N SER A 298 -4.50 13.45 -11.10
CA SER A 298 -4.11 14.80 -11.51
C SER A 298 -3.26 15.48 -10.43
N ARG A 299 -2.71 16.65 -10.77
CA ARG A 299 -1.98 17.53 -9.83
C ARG A 299 -2.89 18.37 -8.93
N GLU A 300 -4.22 18.23 -9.03
CA GLU A 300 -5.16 19.05 -8.27
C GLU A 300 -5.33 18.52 -6.83
N PRO A 301 -4.92 19.27 -5.79
CA PRO A 301 -4.96 18.77 -4.41
C PRO A 301 -6.37 18.44 -3.91
N GLY A 302 -7.39 19.13 -4.43
CA GLY A 302 -8.80 18.89 -4.11
C GLY A 302 -9.34 17.56 -4.64
N ASN A 303 -8.68 16.96 -5.64
CA ASN A 303 -9.12 15.71 -6.27
C ASN A 303 -8.41 14.48 -5.71
N VAL A 304 -7.58 14.64 -4.66
CA VAL A 304 -6.93 13.52 -3.99
C VAL A 304 -7.97 12.79 -3.15
N ALA A 305 -8.25 11.54 -3.50
CA ALA A 305 -9.18 10.69 -2.79
C ALA A 305 -8.53 10.11 -1.53
N PHE A 306 -9.25 10.11 -0.41
CA PHE A 306 -8.83 9.50 0.86
C PHE A 306 -9.69 8.26 1.13
N ILE A 307 -9.32 7.13 0.53
CA ILE A 307 -10.05 5.87 0.68
C ILE A 307 -9.63 5.24 2.02
N PRO A 308 -10.52 5.02 3.00
CA PRO A 308 -10.12 4.46 4.28
C PRO A 308 -9.57 3.03 4.09
N ALA A 309 -8.51 2.70 4.82
CA ALA A 309 -7.60 1.61 4.44
C ALA A 309 -7.92 0.24 5.04
N ASN A 310 -8.94 0.12 5.91
CA ASN A 310 -9.42 -1.16 6.42
C ASN A 310 -9.86 -2.04 5.25
N ILE A 311 -9.47 -3.32 5.26
CA ILE A 311 -9.89 -4.30 4.26
C ILE A 311 -10.37 -5.55 4.96
N LYS A 312 -11.51 -6.07 4.52
CA LYS A 312 -12.02 -7.38 4.90
C LYS A 312 -12.19 -8.21 3.63
N GLN A 313 -11.44 -9.29 3.52
CA GLN A 313 -11.72 -10.32 2.54
C GLN A 313 -12.90 -11.17 3.02
N ILE A 314 -13.84 -11.46 2.12
CA ILE A 314 -15.01 -12.29 2.36
C ILE A 314 -15.05 -13.35 1.26
N SER A 315 -15.33 -14.60 1.65
CA SER A 315 -15.54 -15.69 0.71
C SER A 315 -16.69 -15.34 -0.24
N PHE A 316 -16.47 -15.44 -1.55
CA PHE A 316 -17.52 -15.18 -2.52
C PHE A 316 -18.52 -16.35 -2.51
N SER A 317 -19.66 -16.15 -1.85
CA SER A 317 -20.81 -17.04 -1.83
C SER A 317 -22.00 -16.40 -2.55
N ASP A 318 -23.04 -17.18 -2.83
CA ASP A 318 -24.32 -16.67 -3.39
C ASP A 318 -24.97 -15.59 -2.50
N THR A 319 -24.52 -15.45 -1.25
CA THR A 319 -24.98 -14.43 -0.29
C THR A 319 -24.14 -13.16 -0.28
N PHE A 320 -22.99 -13.08 -0.99
CA PHE A 320 -22.09 -11.94 -0.89
C PHE A 320 -22.79 -10.61 -1.18
N TYR A 321 -23.53 -10.52 -2.28
CA TYR A 321 -24.30 -9.30 -2.61
C TYR A 321 -25.41 -9.01 -1.58
N HIS A 322 -26.04 -10.06 -1.04
CA HIS A 322 -27.05 -9.90 0.02
C HIS A 322 -26.45 -9.37 1.33
N ASP A 323 -25.25 -9.85 1.69
CA ASP A 323 -24.51 -9.40 2.85
C ASP A 323 -24.09 -7.94 2.68
N ILE A 324 -23.59 -7.56 1.49
CA ILE A 324 -23.29 -6.16 1.14
C ILE A 324 -24.53 -5.28 1.28
N ASP A 325 -25.67 -5.69 0.72
CA ASP A 325 -26.91 -4.91 0.80
C ASP A 325 -27.38 -4.72 2.25
N LYS A 326 -27.22 -5.74 3.10
CA LYS A 326 -27.51 -5.63 4.54
C LYS A 326 -26.63 -4.58 5.23
N TYR A 327 -25.34 -4.51 4.91
CA TYR A 327 -24.43 -3.50 5.46
C TYR A 327 -24.70 -2.09 4.92
N ARG A 328 -25.11 -1.98 3.65
CA ARG A 328 -25.47 -0.70 3.03
C ARG A 328 -26.70 -0.08 3.69
N ILE A 329 -27.70 -0.89 4.08
CA ILE A 329 -28.91 -0.40 4.77
C ILE A 329 -28.58 0.22 6.14
N SER A 330 -27.47 -0.19 6.79
CA SER A 330 -27.03 0.38 8.07
C SER A 330 -26.15 1.63 7.95
N LEU A 331 -25.72 2.00 6.74
CA LEU A 331 -24.86 3.17 6.49
C LEU A 331 -25.72 4.31 5.91
N ASP A 332 -25.64 5.51 6.50
CA ASP A 332 -26.27 6.69 5.91
C ASP A 332 -25.60 7.00 4.54
N PRO A 333 -26.35 7.04 3.42
CA PRO A 333 -25.81 6.84 2.06
C PRO A 333 -25.19 8.11 1.43
N ILE A 334 -24.42 8.90 2.18
CA ILE A 334 -24.04 10.26 1.73
C ILE A 334 -22.62 10.33 1.14
N ASP A 335 -21.68 9.47 1.55
CA ASP A 335 -20.30 9.52 1.06
C ASP A 335 -19.94 8.29 0.22
N PRO A 336 -19.64 8.46 -1.09
CA PRO A 336 -19.15 7.38 -1.93
C PRO A 336 -17.94 6.65 -1.34
N LEU A 337 -17.10 7.24 -0.49
CA LEU A 337 -15.96 6.56 0.12
C LEU A 337 -16.34 5.57 1.24
N MET A 338 -17.62 5.54 1.65
CA MET A 338 -18.14 4.67 2.71
C MET A 338 -18.70 3.34 2.18
N ASP A 339 -18.99 3.26 0.87
CA ASP A 339 -19.56 2.08 0.20
C ASP A 339 -18.54 1.44 -0.77
N VAL A 340 -17.31 1.18 -0.33
CA VAL A 340 -16.26 0.63 -1.20
C VAL A 340 -16.20 -0.89 -1.07
N TRP A 341 -16.49 -1.60 -2.16
CA TRP A 341 -16.32 -3.04 -2.27
C TRP A 341 -15.98 -3.44 -3.70
N LEU A 342 -15.28 -4.57 -3.84
CA LEU A 342 -14.93 -5.14 -5.13
C LEU A 342 -14.86 -6.67 -5.09
N VAL A 343 -15.01 -7.30 -6.26
CA VAL A 343 -14.80 -8.73 -6.47
C VAL A 343 -13.66 -8.91 -7.45
N HIS A 344 -12.64 -9.66 -7.05
CA HIS A 344 -11.46 -9.93 -7.88
C HIS A 344 -11.01 -11.37 -7.67
N GLN A 345 -10.76 -12.12 -8.76
CA GLN A 345 -10.31 -13.52 -8.74
C GLN A 345 -11.15 -14.44 -7.83
N GLY A 346 -12.48 -14.26 -7.84
CA GLY A 346 -13.41 -15.08 -7.04
C GLY A 346 -13.38 -14.77 -5.53
N SER A 347 -12.75 -13.68 -5.11
CA SER A 347 -12.79 -13.17 -3.73
C SER A 347 -13.54 -11.84 -3.67
N GLY A 348 -14.40 -11.69 -2.67
CA GLY A 348 -15.04 -10.42 -2.35
C GLY A 348 -14.20 -9.64 -1.34
N TYR A 349 -14.08 -8.33 -1.54
CA TYR A 349 -13.36 -7.42 -0.66
C TYR A 349 -14.27 -6.26 -0.29
N ILE A 350 -14.39 -6.02 1.01
CA ILE A 350 -14.99 -4.81 1.55
C ILE A 350 -13.85 -3.91 2.03
N LEU A 351 -13.96 -2.61 1.77
CA LEU A 351 -12.98 -1.62 2.16
C LEU A 351 -13.62 -0.52 3.02
N GLY A 352 -12.77 0.18 3.76
CA GLY A 352 -13.09 1.39 4.49
C GLY A 352 -13.99 1.17 5.72
N GLN A 353 -14.91 2.10 5.97
CA GLN A 353 -15.76 2.05 7.18
C GLN A 353 -16.57 0.75 7.25
N MET A 354 -17.12 0.28 6.13
CA MET A 354 -17.86 -0.98 6.07
C MET A 354 -17.00 -2.17 6.51
N ALA A 355 -15.71 -2.18 6.12
CA ALA A 355 -14.77 -3.20 6.58
C ALA A 355 -14.51 -3.11 8.09
N ALA A 356 -14.35 -1.89 8.61
CA ALA A 356 -14.14 -1.65 10.03
C ALA A 356 -15.33 -2.11 10.89
N GLU A 357 -16.56 -1.87 10.44
CA GLU A 357 -17.79 -2.34 11.10
C GLU A 357 -17.92 -3.86 11.07
N CYS A 358 -17.34 -4.49 10.05
CA CYS A 358 -17.18 -5.93 9.96
C CYS A 358 -15.99 -6.46 10.78
N GLY A 359 -15.32 -5.62 11.58
CA GLY A 359 -14.21 -6.00 12.46
C GLY A 359 -12.83 -6.08 11.78
N ALA A 360 -12.65 -5.47 10.60
CA ALA A 360 -11.31 -5.29 10.03
C ALA A 360 -10.54 -4.20 10.77
N ASN A 361 -9.30 -4.50 11.14
CA ASN A 361 -8.39 -3.52 11.73
C ASN A 361 -7.58 -2.78 10.64
N LEU A 362 -6.67 -1.89 11.06
CA LEU A 362 -5.82 -1.11 10.14
C LEU A 362 -4.55 -1.85 9.69
N GLY A 363 -4.35 -3.09 10.16
CA GLY A 363 -3.16 -3.88 9.87
C GLY A 363 -1.88 -3.25 10.43
N VAL A 364 -1.93 -2.63 11.61
CA VAL A 364 -0.72 -2.11 12.28
C VAL A 364 0.24 -3.26 12.54
N GLY A 365 1.51 -3.11 12.11
CA GLY A 365 2.52 -4.16 12.17
C GLY A 365 2.59 -5.09 10.94
N GLN A 366 1.61 -5.06 10.04
CA GLN A 366 1.61 -5.88 8.82
C GLN A 366 2.45 -5.23 7.70
N SER A 367 2.78 -5.98 6.66
CA SER A 367 3.42 -5.41 5.46
C SER A 367 2.41 -4.60 4.65
N LYS A 368 2.86 -3.50 4.02
CA LYS A 368 1.99 -2.71 3.12
C LYS A 368 1.67 -3.46 1.83
N VAL A 369 2.41 -4.53 1.53
CA VAL A 369 2.26 -5.32 0.31
C VAL A 369 1.01 -6.20 0.34
N GLU A 370 0.58 -6.69 1.52
CA GLU A 370 -0.53 -7.65 1.66
C GLU A 370 -1.83 -7.18 0.98
N ASP A 371 -2.18 -5.91 1.17
CA ASP A 371 -3.43 -5.31 0.68
C ASP A 371 -3.26 -4.46 -0.59
N ALA A 372 -2.04 -4.34 -1.11
CA ALA A 372 -1.72 -3.30 -2.08
C ALA A 372 -2.51 -3.43 -3.38
N LEU A 373 -2.66 -4.65 -3.92
CA LEU A 373 -3.42 -4.87 -5.15
C LEU A 373 -4.88 -4.42 -5.00
N VAL A 374 -5.55 -4.86 -3.92
CA VAL A 374 -6.94 -4.51 -3.66
C VAL A 374 -7.10 -3.00 -3.49
N LYS A 375 -6.16 -2.33 -2.82
CA LYS A 375 -6.14 -0.86 -2.69
C LYS A 375 -5.97 -0.14 -4.02
N VAL A 376 -5.09 -0.66 -4.89
CA VAL A 376 -4.87 -0.11 -6.24
C VAL A 376 -6.11 -0.29 -7.11
N LEU A 377 -6.72 -1.49 -7.13
CA LEU A 377 -7.94 -1.76 -7.90
C LEU A 377 -9.12 -0.93 -7.38
N ALA A 378 -9.25 -0.76 -6.07
CA ALA A 378 -10.28 0.12 -5.48
C ALA A 378 -10.07 1.59 -5.88
N ALA A 379 -8.83 2.08 -5.89
CA ALA A 379 -8.52 3.43 -6.35
C ALA A 379 -8.79 3.59 -7.85
N ALA A 380 -8.42 2.61 -8.68
CA ALA A 380 -8.71 2.62 -10.11
C ALA A 380 -10.23 2.63 -10.38
N GLY A 381 -10.99 1.80 -9.67
CA GLY A 381 -12.46 1.77 -9.74
C GLY A 381 -13.08 3.10 -9.29
N TYR A 382 -12.58 3.71 -8.21
CA TYR A 382 -13.04 5.02 -7.74
C TYR A 382 -12.87 6.12 -8.79
N PHE A 383 -11.72 6.17 -9.46
CA PHE A 383 -11.45 7.12 -10.54
C PHE A 383 -12.02 6.70 -11.90
N LYS A 384 -12.73 5.57 -11.97
CA LYS A 384 -13.32 5.01 -13.20
C LYS A 384 -12.30 4.81 -14.32
N LEU A 385 -11.07 4.42 -13.96
CA LEU A 385 -10.02 4.13 -14.92
C LEU A 385 -10.33 2.84 -15.67
N LYS A 386 -10.01 2.83 -16.96
CA LYS A 386 -10.22 1.70 -17.88
C LYS A 386 -9.00 1.54 -18.78
N ASP A 387 -8.93 0.37 -19.41
CA ASP A 387 -7.91 0.03 -20.41
C ASP A 387 -6.50 0.14 -19.82
N GLU A 388 -5.56 0.76 -20.54
CA GLU A 388 -4.17 0.85 -20.13
C GLU A 388 -3.91 1.98 -19.14
N ILE A 389 -3.30 1.65 -18.00
CA ILE A 389 -2.86 2.62 -17.00
C ILE A 389 -1.43 2.38 -16.56
N SER A 390 -0.80 3.43 -16.02
CA SER A 390 0.45 3.33 -15.26
C SER A 390 0.20 3.66 -13.79
N VAL A 391 0.88 2.97 -12.89
CA VAL A 391 0.70 3.13 -11.44
C VAL A 391 2.00 3.60 -10.78
N VAL A 392 1.90 4.59 -9.89
CA VAL A 392 3.01 5.02 -9.03
C VAL A 392 2.63 4.78 -7.57
N ILE A 393 3.48 4.08 -6.83
CA ILE A 393 3.27 3.71 -5.42
C ILE A 393 4.50 4.09 -4.59
N SER A 394 4.33 4.27 -3.28
CA SER A 394 5.46 4.35 -2.35
C SER A 394 5.49 3.25 -1.29
N LEU A 395 6.72 2.95 -0.84
CA LEU A 395 7.01 2.00 0.24
C LEU A 395 7.89 2.65 1.33
N PRO A 396 7.70 2.30 2.61
CA PRO A 396 8.69 2.53 3.65
C PRO A 396 10.04 1.93 3.28
N PHE A 397 11.12 2.61 3.65
CA PHE A 397 12.50 2.21 3.38
C PHE A 397 13.16 1.71 4.67
N LEU A 398 12.81 0.51 5.13
CA LEU A 398 13.38 -0.07 6.37
C LEU A 398 14.81 -0.53 6.16
N SER A 399 15.07 -1.15 5.00
CA SER A 399 16.41 -1.54 4.56
C SER A 399 16.42 -1.70 3.04
N ILE A 400 17.60 -1.66 2.43
CA ILE A 400 17.75 -1.91 0.98
C ILE A 400 17.16 -3.28 0.61
N TYR A 401 17.44 -4.31 1.40
CA TYR A 401 16.94 -5.67 1.14
C TYR A 401 15.41 -5.76 1.20
N GLN A 402 14.79 -5.22 2.26
CA GLN A 402 13.33 -5.20 2.37
C GLN A 402 12.70 -4.40 1.25
N PHE A 403 13.22 -3.21 0.94
CA PHE A 403 12.69 -2.34 -0.09
C PHE A 403 12.74 -3.00 -1.47
N ASP A 404 13.88 -3.58 -1.87
CA ASP A 404 14.03 -4.21 -3.18
C ASP A 404 13.17 -5.48 -3.31
N ARG A 405 13.04 -6.28 -2.24
CA ARG A 405 12.15 -7.46 -2.20
C ARG A 405 10.68 -7.07 -2.37
N GLU A 406 10.20 -6.12 -1.55
CA GLU A 406 8.80 -5.69 -1.58
C GLU A 406 8.47 -4.91 -2.85
N LYS A 407 9.42 -4.14 -3.39
CA LYS A 407 9.32 -3.51 -4.70
C LYS A 407 9.08 -4.55 -5.79
N ALA A 408 9.91 -5.60 -5.86
CA ALA A 408 9.75 -6.65 -6.86
C ALA A 408 8.39 -7.37 -6.73
N GLN A 409 7.98 -7.66 -5.49
CA GLN A 409 6.69 -8.29 -5.20
C GLN A 409 5.50 -7.43 -5.66
N LEU A 410 5.52 -6.13 -5.34
CA LEU A 410 4.46 -5.20 -5.75
C LEU A 410 4.37 -5.07 -7.27
N ILE A 411 5.51 -4.90 -7.96
CA ILE A 411 5.53 -4.83 -9.43
C ILE A 411 4.92 -6.10 -10.02
N SER A 412 5.33 -7.27 -9.54
CA SER A 412 4.81 -8.55 -10.04
C SER A 412 3.32 -8.75 -9.75
N MET A 413 2.82 -8.27 -8.62
CA MET A 413 1.42 -8.46 -8.22
C MET A 413 0.47 -7.49 -8.93
N ILE A 414 0.93 -6.27 -9.22
CA ILE A 414 0.09 -5.19 -9.74
C ILE A 414 0.14 -5.13 -11.27
N THR A 415 1.26 -5.47 -11.90
CA THR A 415 1.39 -5.40 -13.36
C THR A 415 0.54 -6.47 -14.04
N GLY A 416 -0.09 -6.12 -15.17
CA GLY A 416 -0.84 -7.04 -16.01
C GLY A 416 -2.35 -6.73 -16.07
N PRO A 417 -3.12 -7.59 -16.75
CA PRO A 417 -4.56 -7.43 -16.90
C PRO A 417 -5.31 -7.86 -15.64
N HIS A 418 -6.26 -7.03 -15.24
CA HIS A 418 -7.17 -7.25 -14.12
C HIS A 418 -8.61 -7.09 -14.60
N LEU A 419 -9.41 -8.12 -14.38
CA LEU A 419 -10.87 -8.07 -14.52
C LEU A 419 -11.45 -8.15 -13.11
N PHE A 420 -12.17 -7.11 -12.70
CA PHE A 420 -12.77 -7.03 -11.37
C PHE A 420 -14.13 -6.35 -11.44
N ASN A 421 -15.00 -6.68 -10.49
CA ASN A 421 -16.27 -5.98 -10.31
C ASN A 421 -16.07 -4.93 -9.20
N PHE A 422 -16.29 -3.66 -9.49
CA PHE A 422 -16.26 -2.59 -8.52
C PHE A 422 -17.67 -2.02 -8.37
N ARG A 423 -18.27 -2.15 -7.18
CA ARG A 423 -19.63 -1.66 -6.91
C ARG A 423 -20.72 -2.16 -7.87
N GLY A 424 -20.59 -3.38 -8.37
CA GLY A 424 -21.52 -3.97 -9.33
C GLY A 424 -21.12 -3.74 -10.79
N GLU A 425 -20.18 -2.82 -11.06
CA GLU A 425 -19.70 -2.53 -12.41
C GLU A 425 -18.48 -3.39 -12.75
N SER A 426 -18.52 -4.06 -13.90
CA SER A 426 -17.36 -4.80 -14.42
C SER A 426 -16.31 -3.81 -14.97
N VAL A 427 -15.08 -3.91 -14.48
CA VAL A 427 -13.95 -3.06 -14.87
C VAL A 427 -12.83 -3.94 -15.40
N PHE A 428 -12.41 -3.66 -16.63
CA PHE A 428 -11.19 -4.20 -17.22
C PHE A 428 -10.08 -3.13 -17.16
N LEU A 429 -8.94 -3.52 -16.62
CA LEU A 429 -7.79 -2.65 -16.41
C LEU A 429 -6.50 -3.39 -16.74
N ASN A 430 -5.68 -2.85 -17.63
CA ASN A 430 -4.36 -3.37 -17.93
C ASN A 430 -3.28 -2.43 -17.35
N ILE A 431 -2.63 -2.85 -16.27
CA ILE A 431 -1.58 -2.04 -15.64
C ILE A 431 -0.26 -2.36 -16.34
N THR A 432 0.21 -1.45 -17.19
CA THR A 432 1.37 -1.68 -18.07
C THR A 432 2.70 -1.30 -17.41
N LYS A 433 2.67 -0.35 -16.46
CA LYS A 433 3.85 0.11 -15.73
C LYS A 433 3.53 0.31 -14.26
N VAL A 434 4.46 -0.09 -13.40
CA VAL A 434 4.40 0.15 -11.94
C VAL A 434 5.72 0.75 -11.50
N TRP A 435 5.69 1.96 -10.98
CA TRP A 435 6.85 2.62 -10.38
C TRP A 435 6.72 2.69 -8.86
N ILE A 436 7.84 2.43 -8.18
CA ILE A 436 7.89 2.41 -6.73
C ILE A 436 8.96 3.37 -6.25
N MET A 437 8.57 4.29 -5.37
CA MET A 437 9.46 5.26 -4.72
C MET A 437 9.47 5.09 -3.19
N PRO A 438 10.50 5.59 -2.49
CA PRO A 438 10.47 5.70 -1.05
C PRO A 438 9.30 6.58 -0.58
N ASN A 439 8.65 6.20 0.52
CA ASN A 439 7.66 7.02 1.21
C ASN A 439 8.21 8.43 1.50
N GLY A 440 7.35 9.44 1.37
CA GLY A 440 7.73 10.85 1.55
C GLY A 440 8.46 11.48 0.35
N TYR A 441 9.15 10.72 -0.51
CA TYR A 441 9.93 11.29 -1.61
C TYR A 441 9.08 12.15 -2.57
N GLY A 442 7.83 11.75 -2.81
CA GLY A 442 6.89 12.54 -3.61
C GLY A 442 6.69 13.96 -3.05
N SER A 443 6.74 14.15 -1.73
CA SER A 443 6.56 15.46 -1.12
C SER A 443 7.64 16.47 -1.50
N LEU A 444 8.86 16.03 -1.85
CA LEU A 444 9.89 16.90 -2.43
C LEU A 444 9.45 17.41 -3.81
N LEU A 445 8.99 16.50 -4.68
CA LEU A 445 8.51 16.84 -6.03
C LEU A 445 7.34 17.82 -5.96
N TRP A 446 6.38 17.52 -5.09
CA TRP A 446 5.22 18.40 -4.89
C TRP A 446 5.65 19.78 -4.38
N SER A 447 6.48 19.83 -3.34
CA SER A 447 6.98 21.10 -2.78
C SER A 447 7.69 21.93 -3.84
N GLU A 448 8.41 21.28 -4.76
CA GLU A 448 9.12 21.95 -5.83
C GLU A 448 8.20 22.58 -6.89
N THR A 449 6.97 22.10 -7.04
CA THR A 449 6.01 22.63 -8.03
C THR A 449 5.13 23.77 -7.52
N GLN A 450 5.20 24.10 -6.23
CA GLN A 450 4.29 25.10 -5.65
C GLN A 450 4.62 26.52 -6.14
N PRO A 451 3.62 27.29 -6.58
CA PRO A 451 3.85 28.63 -7.14
C PRO A 451 4.25 29.67 -6.08
N ASN A 452 3.87 29.44 -4.82
CA ASN A 452 4.05 30.39 -3.71
C ASN A 452 5.16 29.95 -2.74
N LYS A 453 6.27 29.42 -3.24
CA LYS A 453 7.42 29.11 -2.37
C LYS A 453 7.88 30.37 -1.64
N PRO A 454 8.16 30.30 -0.33
CA PRO A 454 8.78 31.41 0.38
C PRO A 454 10.06 31.84 -0.35
N ILE A 455 10.30 33.14 -0.50
CA ILE A 455 11.52 33.68 -1.13
C ILE A 455 12.80 33.16 -0.44
N THR A 456 12.69 32.80 0.84
CA THR A 456 13.77 32.24 1.65
C THR A 456 13.99 30.73 1.46
N MET A 457 13.13 30.05 0.71
CA MET A 457 13.28 28.62 0.41
C MET A 457 14.30 28.47 -0.73
N PRO A 458 15.43 27.75 -0.52
CA PRO A 458 16.36 27.46 -1.58
C PRO A 458 15.72 26.56 -2.64
N ASP A 459 16.36 26.46 -3.80
CA ASP A 459 16.05 25.43 -4.79
C ASP A 459 16.35 24.05 -4.19
N LEU A 460 15.29 23.33 -3.77
CA LEU A 460 15.42 22.06 -3.05
C LEU A 460 16.05 20.97 -3.93
N THR A 461 16.05 21.15 -5.26
CA THR A 461 16.68 20.20 -6.19
C THR A 461 18.21 20.26 -6.16
N LYS A 462 18.79 21.34 -5.64
CA LYS A 462 20.25 21.61 -5.67
C LYS A 462 20.96 21.43 -4.34
N ILE A 463 20.24 21.06 -3.28
CA ILE A 463 20.79 20.96 -1.92
C ILE A 463 20.68 19.54 -1.38
N CYS A 464 21.43 19.27 -0.32
CA CYS A 464 21.20 18.11 0.53
C CYS A 464 20.14 18.44 1.58
N LEU A 465 19.10 17.62 1.66
CA LEU A 465 17.98 17.82 2.59
C LEU A 465 17.40 16.49 3.07
N GLY A 466 16.81 16.51 4.25
CA GLY A 466 16.00 15.41 4.77
C GLY A 466 14.53 15.58 4.41
N ILE A 467 13.82 14.48 4.20
CA ILE A 467 12.36 14.41 4.12
C ILE A 467 11.91 13.52 5.26
N VAL A 468 10.95 14.00 6.06
CA VAL A 468 10.38 13.28 7.18
C VAL A 468 8.88 13.17 6.96
N ASP A 469 8.42 11.99 6.54
CA ASP A 469 7.01 11.65 6.40
C ASP A 469 6.53 10.94 7.66
N ILE A 470 5.72 11.65 8.45
CA ILE A 470 5.15 11.09 9.68
C ILE A 470 3.78 10.51 9.33
N GLY A 471 3.80 9.22 9.03
CA GLY A 471 2.63 8.42 8.70
C GLY A 471 1.88 7.92 9.94
N HIS A 472 0.88 7.07 9.69
CA HIS A 472 0.15 6.42 10.77
C HIS A 472 0.99 5.38 11.50
N GLN A 473 1.73 4.54 10.78
CA GLN A 473 2.55 3.48 11.40
C GLN A 473 4.01 3.88 11.50
N THR A 474 4.54 4.50 10.45
CA THR A 474 5.97 4.76 10.31
C THR A 474 6.29 6.25 10.32
N ILE A 475 7.54 6.55 10.70
CA ILE A 475 8.23 7.78 10.35
C ILE A 475 9.27 7.42 9.29
N ASP A 476 9.08 7.93 8.08
CA ASP A 476 9.94 7.68 6.94
C ASP A 476 10.91 8.87 6.79
N MET A 477 12.20 8.60 6.99
CA MET A 477 13.28 9.57 7.00
C MET A 477 14.17 9.36 5.76
N VAL A 478 13.88 10.12 4.71
CA VAL A 478 14.51 10.00 3.39
C VAL A 478 15.53 11.12 3.18
N MET A 479 16.78 10.74 2.95
CA MET A 479 17.84 11.67 2.57
C MET A 479 17.89 11.86 1.06
N VAL A 480 17.98 13.11 0.64
CA VAL A 480 18.14 13.50 -0.75
C VAL A 480 19.35 14.42 -0.88
N ASP A 481 20.21 14.17 -1.86
CA ASP A 481 21.33 15.04 -2.20
C ASP A 481 21.28 15.38 -3.69
N ASN A 482 21.16 16.67 -4.01
CA ASN A 482 21.05 17.16 -5.38
C ASN A 482 19.97 16.39 -6.19
N PHE A 483 18.78 16.29 -5.57
CA PHE A 483 17.62 15.55 -6.07
C PHE A 483 17.78 14.03 -6.20
N ARG A 484 18.91 13.47 -5.77
CA ARG A 484 19.17 12.02 -5.78
C ARG A 484 18.85 11.40 -4.44
N PHE A 485 18.08 10.32 -4.46
CA PHE A 485 17.80 9.52 -3.28
C PHE A 485 19.08 8.88 -2.71
N SER A 486 19.41 9.20 -1.46
CA SER A 486 20.55 8.62 -0.74
C SER A 486 20.11 7.40 0.07
N ARG A 487 20.27 6.22 -0.52
CA ARG A 487 19.87 4.93 0.08
C ARG A 487 20.51 4.68 1.45
N ASN A 488 21.82 4.91 1.59
CA ASN A 488 22.57 4.57 2.79
C ASN A 488 22.28 5.50 3.98
N SER A 489 21.74 6.67 3.71
CA SER A 489 21.39 7.67 4.73
C SER A 489 19.89 7.75 4.96
N SER A 490 19.09 6.94 4.27
CA SER A 490 17.63 6.91 4.44
C SER A 490 17.22 5.71 5.30
N LYS A 491 16.18 5.88 6.10
CA LYS A 491 15.60 4.82 6.92
C LYS A 491 14.13 5.09 7.22
N SER A 492 13.41 4.04 7.61
CA SER A 492 12.08 4.11 8.19
C SER A 492 12.11 3.49 9.57
N GLU A 493 11.31 4.01 10.49
CA GLU A 493 11.13 3.44 11.82
C GLU A 493 9.64 3.17 12.08
N ASP A 494 9.33 2.12 12.86
CA ASP A 494 7.98 1.81 13.33
C ASP A 494 7.57 2.76 14.47
N PHE A 495 7.51 4.05 14.14
CA PHE A 495 7.18 5.14 15.03
C PHE A 495 6.35 6.16 14.26
N GLY A 496 5.04 6.20 14.50
CA GLY A 496 4.11 7.10 13.81
C GLY A 496 2.92 7.49 14.68
N MET A 497 1.85 7.99 14.07
CA MET A 497 0.65 8.39 14.81
C MET A 497 0.01 7.26 15.63
N SER A 498 0.20 5.99 15.26
CA SER A 498 -0.28 4.83 16.02
C SER A 498 0.27 4.83 17.44
N LYS A 499 1.55 5.18 17.62
CA LYS A 499 2.19 5.32 18.94
C LYS A 499 1.61 6.48 19.72
N PHE A 500 1.27 7.58 19.04
CA PHE A 500 0.58 8.68 19.68
C PHE A 500 -0.86 8.31 20.12
N TYR A 501 -1.58 7.55 19.28
CA TYR A 501 -2.91 7.04 19.63
C TYR A 501 -2.87 6.01 20.76
N GLU A 502 -1.81 5.19 20.85
CA GLU A 502 -1.56 4.30 21.99
C GLU A 502 -1.43 5.12 23.29
N LEU A 503 -0.63 6.20 23.30
CA LEU A 503 -0.48 7.08 24.47
C LEU A 503 -1.82 7.69 24.89
N ILE A 504 -2.61 8.17 23.93
CA ILE A 504 -3.95 8.73 24.20
C ILE A 504 -4.90 7.66 24.75
N ALA A 505 -4.87 6.45 24.20
CA ALA A 505 -5.74 5.36 24.62
C ALA A 505 -5.42 4.88 26.04
N CYS A 506 -4.16 4.94 26.48
CA CYS A 506 -3.76 4.61 27.85
C CYS A 506 -4.46 5.48 28.92
N ASP A 507 -4.81 6.72 28.57
CA ASP A 507 -5.51 7.65 29.47
C ASP A 507 -7.04 7.49 29.44
N ILE A 508 -7.58 6.56 28.65
CA ILE A 508 -9.02 6.36 28.46
C ILE A 508 -9.38 4.89 28.64
N GLU A 509 -10.10 4.58 29.72
CA GLU A 509 -10.56 3.22 30.00
C GLU A 509 -11.40 2.64 28.84
N GLY A 510 -11.01 1.45 28.36
CA GLY A 510 -11.68 0.74 27.26
C GLY A 510 -11.45 1.34 25.87
N ALA A 511 -10.53 2.30 25.70
CA ALA A 511 -10.18 2.83 24.40
C ALA A 511 -9.34 1.85 23.57
N ASP A 512 -9.65 1.78 22.27
CA ASP A 512 -8.86 1.08 21.26
C ASP A 512 -8.11 2.12 20.43
N SER A 513 -6.77 2.05 20.41
CA SER A 513 -5.90 2.95 19.68
C SER A 513 -6.05 2.84 18.15
N GLN A 514 -6.58 1.72 17.64
CA GLN A 514 -6.83 1.50 16.22
C GLN A 514 -8.25 1.91 15.80
N SER A 515 -9.08 2.38 16.73
CA SER A 515 -10.44 2.80 16.44
C SER A 515 -10.47 4.03 15.52
N LEU A 516 -11.13 3.91 14.36
CA LEU A 516 -11.38 5.05 13.46
C LEU A 516 -12.11 6.20 14.18
N ARG A 517 -12.94 5.90 15.20
CA ARG A 517 -13.63 6.91 15.99
C ARG A 517 -12.70 7.69 16.91
N LEU A 518 -11.71 7.02 17.52
CA LEU A 518 -10.67 7.69 18.30
C LEU A 518 -9.81 8.56 17.39
N ILE A 519 -9.30 7.99 16.30
CA ILE A 519 -8.47 8.70 15.32
C ILE A 519 -9.19 9.94 14.80
N ALA A 520 -10.47 9.82 14.43
CA ALA A 520 -11.27 10.96 13.99
C ALA A 520 -11.42 12.02 15.09
N ALA A 521 -11.69 11.62 16.35
CA ALA A 521 -11.84 12.54 17.47
C ALA A 521 -10.55 13.32 17.78
N VAL A 522 -9.38 12.68 17.70
CA VAL A 522 -8.07 13.32 17.94
C VAL A 522 -7.78 14.39 16.89
N ASN A 523 -8.13 14.14 15.63
CA ASN A 523 -7.86 15.05 14.52
C ASN A 523 -8.89 16.19 14.38
N LYS A 524 -9.90 16.27 15.26
CA LYS A 524 -10.82 17.42 15.27
C LYS A 524 -10.14 18.69 15.78
N PRO A 525 -10.69 19.88 15.46
CA PRO A 525 -10.24 21.13 16.07
C PRO A 525 -10.34 21.10 17.59
N LYS A 526 -9.45 21.86 18.26
CA LYS A 526 -9.52 22.09 19.70
C LYS A 526 -10.91 22.61 20.08
N GLY A 527 -11.51 22.06 21.12
CA GLY A 527 -12.87 22.32 21.58
C GLY A 527 -13.91 21.32 21.07
N GLU A 528 -13.58 20.50 20.07
CA GLU A 528 -14.48 19.49 19.49
C GLU A 528 -13.98 18.05 19.71
N ARG A 529 -12.85 17.87 20.41
CA ARG A 529 -12.18 16.59 20.59
C ARG A 529 -12.81 15.78 21.71
N PHE A 530 -13.95 15.17 21.42
CA PHE A 530 -14.63 14.27 22.34
C PHE A 530 -14.62 12.84 21.80
N TYR A 531 -14.18 11.90 22.64
CA TYR A 531 -14.17 10.49 22.31
C TYR A 531 -14.96 9.69 23.34
N ARG A 532 -15.74 8.71 22.87
CA ARG A 532 -16.50 7.79 23.71
C ARG A 532 -16.24 6.37 23.24
N PRO A 533 -15.50 5.56 24.02
CA PRO A 533 -15.32 4.13 23.77
C PRO A 533 -16.67 3.41 23.61
N GLN A 534 -16.66 2.27 22.92
CA GLN A 534 -17.86 1.45 22.79
C GLN A 534 -18.30 0.92 24.17
N GLY A 535 -19.58 1.08 24.52
CA GLY A 535 -20.12 0.69 25.82
C GLY A 535 -19.90 1.70 26.95
N ALA A 536 -19.11 2.76 26.74
CA ALA A 536 -18.91 3.82 27.74
C ALA A 536 -20.13 4.77 27.80
N TRP A 537 -20.48 5.21 29.01
CA TRP A 537 -21.63 6.09 29.26
C TRP A 537 -21.31 7.58 29.08
N LYS A 538 -20.03 7.97 29.21
CA LYS A 538 -19.56 9.36 29.14
C LYS A 538 -18.46 9.50 28.09
N ALA A 539 -18.45 10.62 27.37
CA ALA A 539 -17.34 10.99 26.50
C ALA A 539 -16.21 11.64 27.30
N THR A 540 -14.97 11.32 26.95
CA THR A 540 -13.76 11.96 27.45
C THR A 540 -13.43 13.18 26.59
N ASN A 541 -13.13 14.30 27.24
CA ASN A 541 -12.59 15.49 26.57
C ASN A 541 -11.08 15.27 26.36
N LEU A 542 -10.66 15.17 25.11
CA LEU A 542 -9.26 14.88 24.79
C LEU A 542 -8.36 16.11 24.95
N ASP A 543 -8.93 17.32 24.92
CA ASP A 543 -8.15 18.55 25.10
C ASP A 543 -7.55 18.71 26.51
N ASP A 544 -8.00 17.90 27.47
CA ASP A 544 -7.50 17.90 28.84
C ASP A 544 -6.04 17.38 28.92
N PHE A 545 -5.60 16.56 27.95
CA PHE A 545 -4.27 15.92 27.98
C PHE A 545 -3.55 15.86 26.63
N ILE A 546 -4.25 15.97 25.49
CA ILE A 546 -3.62 16.02 24.14
C ILE A 546 -2.47 17.04 24.07
N PRO A 547 -2.59 18.28 24.57
CA PRO A 547 -1.50 19.25 24.45
C PRO A 547 -0.18 18.77 25.08
N ASN A 548 -0.24 18.18 26.28
CA ASN A 548 0.94 17.64 26.96
C ASN A 548 1.53 16.43 26.22
N LEU A 549 0.67 15.50 25.77
CA LEU A 549 1.13 14.36 24.98
C LEU A 549 1.72 14.78 23.64
N THR A 550 1.15 15.82 23.00
CA THR A 550 1.63 16.40 21.74
C THR A 550 3.04 16.95 21.90
N GLU A 551 3.29 17.69 22.98
CA GLU A 551 4.62 18.21 23.29
C GLU A 551 5.63 17.07 23.52
N GLN A 552 5.26 16.08 24.35
CA GLN A 552 6.11 14.92 24.62
C GLN A 552 6.45 14.16 23.33
N PHE A 553 5.45 13.84 22.51
CA PHE A 553 5.64 13.10 21.27
C PHE A 553 6.44 13.89 20.24
N SER A 554 6.25 15.22 20.17
CA SER A 554 7.04 16.10 19.30
C SER A 554 8.50 16.19 19.72
N ARG A 555 8.81 16.17 21.01
CA ARG A 555 10.20 16.11 21.52
C ARG A 555 10.88 14.80 21.16
N GLU A 556 10.20 13.68 21.32
CA GLU A 556 10.70 12.36 20.91
C GLU A 556 10.93 12.31 19.39
N THR A 557 9.96 12.78 18.62
CA THR A 557 10.05 12.86 17.15
C THR A 557 11.22 13.73 16.71
N SER A 558 11.36 14.93 17.28
CA SER A 558 12.49 15.84 17.00
C SER A 558 13.83 15.19 17.34
N SER A 559 13.92 14.52 18.50
CA SER A 559 15.16 13.82 18.91
C SER A 559 15.56 12.74 17.91
N ARG A 560 14.60 11.99 17.37
CA ARG A 560 14.83 10.98 16.31
C ARG A 560 15.31 11.60 15.01
N ILE A 561 14.66 12.68 14.58
CA ILE A 561 15.05 13.42 13.36
C ILE A 561 16.49 13.93 13.51
N LEU A 562 16.81 14.60 14.63
CA LEU A 562 18.14 15.16 14.88
C LEU A 562 19.22 14.09 15.01
N ALA A 563 18.91 12.94 15.62
CA ALA A 563 19.84 11.82 15.72
C ALA A 563 20.12 11.14 14.36
N TRP A 564 19.17 11.22 13.43
CA TRP A 564 19.32 10.68 12.08
C TRP A 564 20.02 11.63 11.12
N LEU A 565 19.72 12.93 11.21
CA LEU A 565 20.13 13.92 10.23
C LEU A 565 21.67 14.05 10.17
N PRO A 566 22.31 13.87 9.00
CA PRO A 566 23.75 14.01 8.89
C PRO A 566 24.27 15.41 9.24
N GLU A 567 25.49 15.48 9.76
CA GLU A 567 26.13 16.76 10.07
C GLU A 567 26.23 17.65 8.82
N GLY A 568 25.81 18.91 8.93
CA GLY A 568 25.80 19.88 7.83
C GLY A 568 24.50 19.92 7.02
N VAL A 569 23.58 18.97 7.19
CA VAL A 569 22.24 19.06 6.58
C VAL A 569 21.36 19.94 7.47
N THR A 570 20.96 21.11 6.95
CA THR A 570 20.18 22.10 7.71
C THR A 570 18.78 22.32 7.17
N TYR A 571 18.32 21.49 6.23
CA TYR A 571 17.02 21.63 5.56
C TYR A 571 16.23 20.34 5.68
N VAL A 572 15.00 20.44 6.15
CA VAL A 572 14.09 19.29 6.28
C VAL A 572 12.71 19.63 5.75
N ILE A 573 12.13 18.74 4.94
CA ILE A 573 10.71 18.77 4.59
C ILE A 573 9.97 17.85 5.56
N ILE A 574 8.98 18.39 6.28
CA ILE A 574 8.04 17.64 7.09
C ILE A 574 6.77 17.41 6.27
N THR A 575 6.26 16.18 6.26
CA THR A 575 5.06 15.79 5.50
C THR A 575 4.26 14.72 6.23
N GLY A 576 3.10 14.35 5.68
CA GLY A 576 2.25 13.31 6.25
C GLY A 576 1.22 13.86 7.23
N GLY A 577 0.36 12.98 7.74
CA GLY A 577 -0.69 13.35 8.70
C GLY A 577 -0.12 13.79 10.05
N GLY A 578 0.91 13.10 10.54
CA GLY A 578 1.60 13.52 11.76
C GLY A 578 2.44 14.78 11.55
N GLY A 579 2.98 14.99 10.36
CA GLY A 579 3.74 16.20 10.03
C GLY A 579 2.90 17.47 10.16
N GLU A 580 1.65 17.41 9.70
CA GLU A 580 0.67 18.49 9.88
C GLU A 580 0.26 18.65 11.35
N PHE A 581 -0.04 17.54 12.02
CA PHE A 581 -0.52 17.54 13.41
C PHE A 581 0.50 18.12 14.40
N PHE A 582 1.78 17.77 14.24
CA PHE A 582 2.87 18.20 15.13
C PHE A 582 3.66 19.42 14.63
N TRP A 583 3.19 20.07 13.56
CA TRP A 583 3.98 21.07 12.84
C TRP A 583 4.51 22.22 13.72
N GLU A 584 3.64 22.80 14.55
CA GLU A 584 3.99 23.95 15.38
C GLU A 584 5.15 23.63 16.36
N ASP A 585 5.09 22.48 17.01
CA ASP A 585 6.13 22.03 17.94
C ASP A 585 7.39 21.58 17.22
N LEU A 586 7.26 20.79 16.14
CA LEU A 586 8.42 20.31 15.38
C LEU A 586 9.20 21.46 14.76
N GLN A 587 8.51 22.45 14.16
CA GLN A 587 9.16 23.62 13.57
C GLN A 587 9.98 24.37 14.63
N ARG A 588 9.42 24.56 15.82
CA ARG A 588 10.11 25.23 16.94
C ARG A 588 11.32 24.43 17.41
N LEU A 589 11.15 23.13 17.70
CA LEU A 589 12.20 22.26 18.23
C LEU A 589 13.37 22.05 17.25
N LEU A 590 13.08 21.94 15.96
CA LEU A 590 14.12 21.82 14.92
C LEU A 590 14.87 23.14 14.72
N LYS A 591 14.16 24.27 14.79
CA LYS A 591 14.76 25.60 14.70
C LYS A 591 15.72 25.90 15.87
N GLU A 592 15.43 25.41 17.08
CA GLU A 592 16.34 25.49 18.23
C GLU A 592 17.70 24.82 17.94
N HIS A 593 17.74 23.86 17.01
CA HIS A 593 18.94 23.15 16.55
C HIS A 593 19.44 23.62 15.18
N GLN A 594 19.03 24.82 14.72
CA GLN A 594 19.43 25.41 13.43
C GLN A 594 19.01 24.59 12.19
N VAL A 595 18.00 23.72 12.32
CA VAL A 595 17.41 23.01 11.20
C VAL A 595 16.20 23.79 10.67
N ASN A 596 16.27 24.20 9.40
CA ASN A 596 15.18 24.87 8.70
C ASN A 596 14.17 23.83 8.21
N ALA A 597 13.09 23.68 8.95
CA ALA A 597 11.99 22.81 8.58
C ALA A 597 10.95 23.53 7.70
N TYR A 598 10.37 22.81 6.74
CA TYR A 598 9.27 23.26 5.88
C TYR A 598 8.16 22.22 5.87
N LEU A 599 6.91 22.63 6.04
CA LEU A 599 5.76 21.75 5.88
C LEU A 599 5.40 21.67 4.39
N ALA A 600 5.40 20.48 3.82
CA ALA A 600 4.81 20.27 2.49
C ALA A 600 3.31 20.55 2.58
N ALA A 601 2.76 21.44 1.75
CA ALA A 601 1.34 21.82 1.84
C ALA A 601 0.55 21.45 0.57
N PRO A 602 -0.59 20.75 0.63
CA PRO A 602 -1.18 20.16 1.81
C PRO A 602 -0.47 18.85 2.20
N SER A 603 -0.10 18.73 3.48
CA SER A 603 0.88 17.74 3.99
C SER A 603 0.43 16.31 3.82
N ARG A 604 -0.87 16.06 3.98
CA ARG A 604 -1.43 14.71 3.86
C ARG A 604 -1.39 14.21 2.41
N GLN A 605 -1.55 15.08 1.43
CA GLN A 605 -1.63 14.73 0.00
C GLN A 605 -0.28 14.77 -0.72
N ALA A 606 0.69 15.52 -0.18
CA ALA A 606 1.92 15.88 -0.88
C ALA A 606 2.67 14.69 -1.51
N ASN A 607 2.72 13.54 -0.82
CA ASN A 607 3.38 12.35 -1.34
C ASN A 607 2.67 11.80 -2.60
N ALA A 608 1.33 11.68 -2.58
CA ALA A 608 0.55 11.21 -3.74
C ALA A 608 0.61 12.21 -4.92
N LEU A 609 0.52 13.51 -4.65
CA LEU A 609 0.66 14.52 -5.71
C LEU A 609 2.05 14.48 -6.36
N GLY A 610 3.09 14.28 -5.58
CA GLY A 610 4.45 14.11 -6.08
C GLY A 610 4.67 12.81 -6.85
N GLN A 611 4.07 11.71 -6.41
CA GLN A 611 4.05 10.44 -7.14
C GLN A 611 3.42 10.60 -8.52
N TYR A 612 2.31 11.33 -8.62
CA TYR A 612 1.69 11.64 -9.91
C TYR A 612 2.65 12.41 -10.83
N ILE A 613 3.29 13.48 -10.32
CA ILE A 613 4.30 14.27 -11.05
C ILE A 613 5.48 13.38 -11.51
N TYR A 614 5.92 12.46 -10.67
CA TYR A 614 6.95 11.49 -11.03
C TYR A 614 6.50 10.60 -12.20
N GLY A 615 5.27 10.09 -12.17
CA GLY A 615 4.69 9.32 -13.26
C GLY A 615 4.69 10.08 -14.60
N GLU A 616 4.30 11.36 -14.57
CA GLU A 616 4.31 12.21 -15.77
C GLU A 616 5.72 12.39 -16.34
N ALA A 617 6.71 12.57 -15.47
CA ALA A 617 8.11 12.69 -15.87
C ALA A 617 8.65 11.38 -16.49
N GLN A 618 8.31 10.22 -15.91
CA GLN A 618 8.73 8.91 -16.43
C GLN A 618 8.15 8.63 -17.82
N LEU A 619 6.90 9.00 -18.04
CA LEU A 619 6.24 8.85 -19.33
C LEU A 619 6.82 9.80 -20.38
N SER A 620 7.06 11.05 -20.01
CA SER A 620 7.71 12.04 -20.87
C SER A 620 9.10 11.59 -21.33
N ALA A 621 9.91 11.05 -20.41
CA ALA A 621 11.23 10.50 -20.73
C ALA A 621 11.16 9.28 -21.66
N SER A 622 10.16 8.40 -21.46
CA SER A 622 9.93 7.24 -22.33
C SER A 622 9.57 7.65 -23.77
N ARG A 623 8.84 8.77 -23.94
CA ARG A 623 8.47 9.30 -25.25
C ARG A 623 9.66 9.92 -25.98
N ALA A 624 10.47 10.71 -25.30
CA ALA A 624 11.69 11.31 -25.86
C ALA A 624 12.64 10.25 -26.42
N PHE A 625 12.80 9.12 -25.71
CA PHE A 625 13.65 8.01 -26.16
C PHE A 625 13.10 7.33 -27.42
N ARG A 626 11.77 7.16 -27.53
CA ARG A 626 11.11 6.56 -28.70
C ARG A 626 11.07 7.48 -29.93
N SER A 627 11.22 8.79 -29.76
CA SER A 627 11.28 9.73 -30.89
C SER A 627 12.68 9.92 -31.46
N GLU A 628 13.71 9.43 -30.76
CA GLU A 628 15.12 9.45 -31.20
C GLU A 628 15.57 8.14 -31.87
N GLU A 629 14.78 7.06 -31.75
CA GLU A 629 14.88 5.81 -32.53
C GLU A 629 14.05 5.89 -33.81
#